data_AF-A0A183G4I8-F1
#
_entry.id   AF-A0A183G4I8-F1
#
_cell.length_a   1.000
_cell.length_b   1.000
_cell.length_c   1.000
_cell.angle_alpha   90.00
_cell.angle_beta   90.00
_cell.angle_gamma   90.00
#
_symmetry.space_group_name_H-M   'P 1'
#
loop_
_entity.id
_entity.type
_entity.pdbx_description
1 polymer ?
#
loop_
_entity_poly.entity_id
_entity_poly.type
_entity_poly.pdbx_seq_one_letter_code
_entity_poly.pdbx_strand_id
1 'polypeptide(L)'
;MDNIDEEYDRFVHHLRDSAKGAESLKTTKRRLSPETLELIRQRGAARASGNYQLTSELAKLCREAIKEDLKERRAEVSAEAAEWRRCRD
;
A
#
# COMPACT_ATOMS: atom_id res chain seq x y z
N MET A 1 -21.53 27.74 27.44
CA MET A 1 -22.61 27.06 26.71
C MET A 1 -22.06 26.87 25.33
N ASP A 2 -21.34 25.76 25.13
CA ASP A 2 -20.76 25.48 23.82
C ASP A 2 -21.94 25.23 22.87
N ASN A 3 -22.03 26.05 21.81
CA ASN A 3 -23.21 26.08 20.96
C ASN A 3 -23.28 24.80 20.12
N ILE A 4 -24.45 24.20 20.02
CA ILE A 4 -24.67 22.94 19.28
C ILE A 4 -24.19 23.07 17.82
N ASP A 5 -24.29 24.27 17.24
CA ASP A 5 -23.75 24.55 15.89
C ASP A 5 -22.22 24.45 15.82
N GLU A 6 -21.50 24.88 16.86
CA GLU A 6 -20.04 24.86 16.89
C GLU A 6 -19.49 23.44 17.08
N GLU A 7 -20.26 22.57 17.75
CA GLU A 7 -19.96 21.14 17.81
C GLU A 7 -20.22 20.45 16.46
N TYR A 8 -21.30 20.83 15.78
CA TYR A 8 -21.66 20.30 14.46
C TYR A 8 -20.64 20.69 13.39
N ASP A 9 -20.23 21.96 13.35
CA ASP A 9 -19.20 22.43 12.40
C ASP A 9 -17.85 21.74 12.62
N ARG A 10 -17.45 21.54 13.89
CA ARG A 10 -16.22 20.80 14.23
C ARG A 10 -16.29 19.34 13.78
N PHE A 11 -17.46 18.71 13.91
CA PHE A 11 -17.69 17.34 13.48
C PHE A 11 -17.64 17.19 11.95
N VAL A 12 -18.30 18.11 11.23
CA VAL A 12 -18.28 18.14 9.76
C VAL A 12 -16.87 18.40 9.23
N HIS A 13 -16.11 19.30 9.86
CA HIS A 13 -14.72 19.55 9.49
C HIS A 13 -13.85 18.29 9.66
N HIS A 14 -13.99 17.60 10.79
CA HIS A 14 -13.25 16.37 11.07
C HIS A 14 -13.56 15.25 10.06
N LEU A 15 -14.84 15.11 9.68
CA LEU A 15 -15.27 14.16 8.65
C LEU A 15 -14.69 14.50 7.29
N ARG A 16 -14.67 15.78 6.91
CA ARG A 16 -14.13 16.24 5.61
C ARG A 16 -12.63 16.01 5.51
N ASP A 17 -11.87 16.27 6.56
CA ASP A 17 -10.43 15.97 6.61
C ASP A 17 -10.19 14.47 6.54
N SER A 18 -10.92 13.68 7.33
CA SER A 18 -10.81 12.21 7.32
C SER A 18 -11.14 11.62 5.94
N ALA A 19 -12.14 12.19 5.25
CA ALA A 19 -12.46 11.82 3.87
C ALA A 19 -11.32 12.16 2.90
N LYS A 20 -10.71 13.35 3.04
CA LYS A 20 -9.59 13.81 2.20
C LYS A 20 -8.34 12.92 2.36
N GLY A 21 -8.03 12.46 3.57
CA GLY A 21 -6.96 11.49 3.83
C GLY A 21 -7.29 10.07 3.31
N ALA A 22 -8.56 9.68 3.32
CA ALA A 22 -8.99 8.40 2.75
C ALA A 22 -8.97 8.40 1.21
N GLU A 23 -9.16 9.56 0.56
CA GLU A 23 -9.09 9.72 -0.89
C GLU A 23 -7.65 9.57 -1.43
N SER A 24 -6.63 10.11 -0.74
CA SER A 24 -5.22 9.90 -1.14
C SER A 24 -4.81 8.42 -1.03
N LEU A 25 -5.27 7.74 0.02
CA LEU A 25 -5.03 6.30 0.24
C LEU A 25 -5.72 5.41 -0.81
N LYS A 26 -6.91 5.81 -1.28
CA LYS A 26 -7.69 5.04 -2.29
C LYS A 26 -7.15 5.20 -3.71
N THR A 27 -6.51 6.31 -4.02
CA THR A 27 -6.01 6.60 -5.39
C THR A 27 -4.69 5.89 -5.69
N THR A 28 -3.89 5.56 -4.68
CA THR A 28 -2.67 4.74 -4.84
C THR A 28 -3.00 3.25 -4.74
N LYS A 29 -3.62 2.68 -5.79
CA LYS A 29 -3.51 1.23 -6.08
C LYS A 29 -2.05 0.92 -6.47
N ARG A 30 -1.14 0.96 -5.50
CA ARG A 30 0.28 0.61 -5.70
C ARG A 30 0.39 -0.89 -5.93
N ARG A 31 0.56 -1.23 -7.21
CA ARG A 31 0.88 -2.58 -7.69
C ARG A 31 2.27 -2.98 -7.15
N LEU A 32 2.54 -4.28 -7.15
CA LEU A 32 3.89 -4.81 -6.92
C LEU A 32 4.90 -4.16 -7.87
N SER A 33 6.16 -4.04 -7.44
CA SER A 33 7.23 -3.56 -8.31
C SER A 33 7.29 -4.32 -9.64
N PRO A 34 7.70 -3.67 -10.75
CA PRO A 34 7.87 -4.33 -12.05
C PRO A 34 8.78 -5.56 -11.99
N GLU A 35 9.83 -5.50 -11.16
CA GLU A 35 10.77 -6.60 -10.96
C GLU A 35 10.10 -7.81 -10.30
N THR A 36 9.29 -7.58 -9.25
CA THR A 36 8.50 -8.64 -8.61
C THR A 36 7.51 -9.27 -9.58
N LEU A 37 6.88 -8.46 -10.45
CA LEU A 37 5.98 -8.96 -11.49
C LEU A 37 6.70 -9.82 -12.53
N GLU A 38 7.92 -9.46 -12.89
CA GLU A 38 8.73 -10.23 -13.83
C GLU A 38 9.15 -11.59 -13.25
N LEU A 39 9.55 -11.65 -11.97
CA LEU A 39 9.82 -12.92 -11.28
C LEU A 39 8.60 -13.85 -11.29
N ILE A 40 7.40 -13.29 -11.10
CA ILE A 40 6.14 -14.07 -11.17
C ILE A 40 5.91 -14.62 -12.58
N ARG A 41 6.16 -13.81 -13.62
CA ARG A 41 6.06 -14.23 -15.03
C ARG A 41 7.05 -15.35 -15.34
N GLN A 42 8.32 -15.18 -14.97
CA GLN A 42 9.37 -16.19 -15.14
C GLN A 42 9.01 -17.50 -14.44
N ARG A 43 8.49 -17.43 -13.21
CA ARG A 43 8.03 -18.62 -12.48
C ARG A 43 6.90 -19.34 -13.24
N GLY A 44 5.98 -18.60 -13.84
CA GLY A 44 4.92 -19.14 -14.68
C GLY A 44 5.46 -19.87 -15.90
N ALA A 45 6.43 -19.26 -16.60
CA ALA A 45 7.10 -19.88 -17.74
C ALA A 45 7.87 -21.16 -17.34
N ALA A 46 8.62 -21.13 -16.24
CA ALA A 46 9.35 -22.30 -15.73
C ALA A 46 8.40 -23.45 -15.36
N ARG A 47 7.23 -23.12 -14.77
CA ARG A 47 6.18 -24.11 -14.46
C ARG A 47 5.58 -24.70 -15.73
N ALA A 48 5.27 -23.87 -16.73
CA ALA A 48 4.74 -24.33 -18.01
C ALA A 48 5.73 -25.25 -18.76
N SER A 49 7.04 -24.99 -18.60
CA SER A 49 8.11 -25.83 -19.13
C SER A 49 8.37 -27.11 -18.33
N GLY A 50 7.70 -27.33 -17.19
CA GLY A 50 7.93 -28.51 -16.34
C GLY A 50 9.23 -28.48 -15.52
N ASN A 51 9.92 -27.33 -15.44
CA ASN A 51 11.20 -27.20 -14.74
C ASN A 51 10.98 -26.98 -13.24
N TYR A 52 10.78 -28.06 -12.47
CA TYR A 52 10.46 -27.98 -11.03
C TYR A 52 11.56 -27.36 -10.17
N GLN A 53 12.84 -27.64 -10.47
CA GLN A 53 13.97 -27.06 -9.74
C GLN A 53 13.99 -25.54 -9.89
N LEU A 54 13.96 -25.05 -11.13
CA LEU A 54 13.91 -23.61 -11.43
C LEU A 54 12.63 -22.95 -10.89
N THR A 55 11.50 -23.66 -10.95
CA THR A 55 10.24 -23.16 -10.37
C THR A 55 10.35 -22.98 -8.86
N SER A 56 11.06 -23.87 -8.15
CA SER A 56 11.29 -23.76 -6.71
C SER A 56 12.19 -22.57 -6.36
N GLU A 57 13.27 -22.36 -7.12
CA GLU A 57 14.14 -21.20 -6.97
C GLU A 57 13.40 -19.89 -7.22
N LEU A 58 12.69 -19.78 -8.35
CA LEU A 58 11.87 -18.61 -8.67
C LEU A 58 10.75 -18.40 -7.64
N ALA A 59 10.19 -19.46 -7.06
CA ALA A 59 9.19 -19.34 -6.01
C ALA A 59 9.76 -18.75 -4.72
N LYS A 60 11.00 -19.08 -4.34
CA LYS A 60 11.69 -18.46 -3.20
C LYS A 60 11.95 -16.98 -3.47
N LEU A 61 12.49 -16.66 -4.64
CA LEU A 61 12.75 -15.27 -5.05
C LEU A 61 11.47 -14.41 -5.07
N CYS A 62 10.38 -14.92 -5.63
CA CYS A 62 9.08 -14.24 -5.60
C CYS A 62 8.61 -13.91 -4.18
N ARG A 63 8.79 -14.84 -3.23
CA ARG A 63 8.35 -14.63 -1.83
C ARG A 63 9.14 -13.52 -1.15
N GLU A 64 10.45 -13.51 -1.32
CA GLU A 64 11.30 -12.46 -0.74
C GLU A 64 11.01 -11.10 -1.40
N ALA A 65 10.90 -11.04 -2.73
CA ALA A 65 10.60 -9.79 -3.45
C ALA A 65 9.24 -9.19 -3.02
N ILE A 66 8.18 -10.02 -2.93
CA ILE A 66 6.87 -9.58 -2.46
C ILE A 66 6.94 -9.09 -1.01
N LYS A 67 7.71 -9.76 -0.15
CA LYS A 67 7.84 -9.38 1.26
C LYS A 67 8.53 -8.02 1.41
N GLU A 68 9.60 -7.78 0.66
CA GLU A 68 10.28 -6.48 0.67
C GLU A 68 9.40 -5.37 0.07
N ASP A 69 8.72 -5.62 -1.04
CA ASP A 69 7.77 -4.67 -1.65
C ASP A 69 6.64 -4.28 -0.68
N LEU A 70 6.12 -5.25 0.08
CA LEU A 70 5.12 -4.97 1.12
C LEU A 70 5.68 -4.21 2.32
N LYS A 71 6.94 -4.44 2.71
CA LYS A 71 7.59 -3.67 3.78
C LYS A 71 7.82 -2.22 3.34
N GLU A 72 8.33 -2.01 2.14
CA GLU A 72 8.54 -0.68 1.57
C GLU A 72 7.21 0.08 1.48
N ARG A 73 6.16 -0.55 0.95
CA ARG A 73 4.82 0.04 0.91
C ARG A 73 4.26 0.35 2.29
N ARG A 74 4.49 -0.49 3.30
CA ARG A 74 4.08 -0.21 4.68
C ARG A 74 4.82 1.02 5.23
N ALA A 75 6.12 1.14 4.96
CA ALA A 75 6.91 2.28 5.38
C ALA A 75 6.40 3.57 4.71
N GLU A 76 6.12 3.51 3.42
CA GLU A 76 5.59 4.64 2.65
C GLU A 76 4.20 5.09 3.14
N VAL A 77 3.26 4.15 3.35
CA VAL A 77 1.93 4.46 3.92
C VAL A 77 2.06 5.06 5.33
N SER A 78 3.03 4.57 6.11
CA SER A 78 3.29 5.11 7.44
C SER A 78 3.89 6.52 7.38
N ALA A 79 4.74 6.80 6.38
CA ALA A 79 5.30 8.13 6.14
C ALA A 79 4.22 9.11 5.67
N GLU A 80 3.35 8.72 4.73
CA GLU A 80 2.20 9.52 4.30
C GLU A 80 1.28 9.83 5.49
N ALA A 81 0.99 8.85 6.34
CA ALA A 81 0.18 9.06 7.54
C ALA A 81 0.87 9.96 8.59
N ALA A 82 2.20 10.00 8.62
CA ALA A 82 2.96 10.88 9.50
C ALA A 82 3.04 12.31 8.94
N GLU A 83 3.20 12.47 7.63
CA GLU A 83 3.09 13.75 6.93
C GLU A 83 1.72 14.37 7.12
N TRP A 84 0.68 13.55 6.96
CA TRP A 84 -0.68 14.01 7.15
C TRP A 84 -0.97 14.46 8.57
N ARG A 85 -0.41 13.76 9.58
CA ARG A 85 -0.46 14.19 10.97
C ARG A 85 0.31 15.50 11.20
N ARG A 86 1.50 15.66 10.61
CA ARG A 86 2.27 16.92 10.70
C ARG A 86 1.56 18.11 10.07
N CYS A 87 0.85 17.93 8.96
CA CYS A 87 0.09 19.01 8.33
C CYS A 87 -1.25 19.32 9.03
N ARG A 88 -1.58 18.57 10.09
CA ARG A 88 -2.80 18.73 10.90
C ARG A 88 -2.55 19.48 12.21
N ASP A 89 -1.30 19.44 12.72
CA ASP A 89 -0.82 20.21 13.88
C ASP A 89 -0.38 21.62 13.47
#